data_AF-A0A0A0NFY4-F1
#
_entry.id   AF-A0A0A0NFY4-F1
#
_cell.length_a   1.000
_cell.length_b   1.000
_cell.length_c   1.000
_cell.angle_alpha   90.00
_cell.angle_beta   90.00
_cell.angle_gamma   90.00
#
_symmetry.space_group_name_H-M   'P 1'
#
loop_
_entity.id
_entity.type
_entity.pdbx_description
1 polymer ?
#
loop_
_entity_poly.entity_id
_entity_poly.type
_entity_poly.pdbx_seq_one_letter_code
_entity_poly.pdbx_strand_id
1 'polypeptide(L)'
;MTNHDDVSAKVDADEAMLSVTVTGDAELEHKHGRMEHPLEGLDSESLASFNLRRIRKELGMSQQQIADRIAKQRPGGVKLSQTQIAKIERGERPWRLNEMTAIAGALDIMWDEFFRVRPGDDFTLLDVDAARLRYERAKSLEEDARDAWREAARARYEREEEFLRLAAKHDVQSPHVMFALEMRWMHQAYVDKAQEDLKYDTEDLETRKRKANEFAQQEWERLAREEKESGDE
;
A
#
# COMPACT_ATOMS: atom_id res chain seq x y z
N MET A 1 -55.88 -7.58 -4.49
CA MET A 1 -55.19 -8.71 -5.14
C MET A 1 -54.30 -8.10 -6.21
N THR A 2 -53.03 -7.90 -5.88
CA THR A 2 -52.03 -7.33 -6.78
C THR A 2 -51.41 -8.48 -7.57
N ASN A 3 -51.47 -8.37 -8.90
CA ASN A 3 -51.03 -9.38 -9.86
C ASN A 3 -49.52 -9.65 -9.68
N HIS A 4 -49.21 -10.82 -9.15
CA HIS A 4 -47.84 -11.28 -8.95
C HIS A 4 -47.14 -11.61 -10.29
N ASP A 5 -47.90 -11.75 -11.37
CA ASP A 5 -47.42 -12.13 -12.71
C ASP A 5 -46.80 -10.94 -13.48
N ASP A 6 -47.18 -9.70 -13.16
CA ASP A 6 -46.74 -8.50 -13.90
C ASP A 6 -45.34 -8.00 -13.48
N VAL A 7 -44.86 -8.47 -12.31
CA VAL A 7 -43.51 -8.16 -11.81
C VAL A 7 -42.47 -9.11 -12.42
N SER A 8 -42.81 -10.38 -12.65
CA SER A 8 -41.91 -11.37 -13.26
C SER A 8 -41.53 -10.98 -14.69
N ALA A 9 -42.51 -10.56 -15.49
CA ALA A 9 -42.28 -10.21 -16.90
C ALA A 9 -41.38 -8.98 -17.09
N LYS A 10 -41.33 -8.06 -16.11
CA LYS A 10 -40.41 -6.91 -16.14
C LYS A 10 -38.98 -7.27 -15.77
N VAL A 11 -38.80 -8.18 -14.81
CA VAL A 11 -37.47 -8.65 -14.40
C VAL A 11 -36.80 -9.41 -15.55
N ASP A 12 -37.56 -10.24 -16.28
CA ASP A 12 -37.03 -10.99 -17.42
C ASP A 12 -36.62 -10.09 -18.60
N ALA A 13 -37.32 -8.95 -18.79
CA ALA A 13 -36.99 -7.98 -19.84
C ALA A 13 -35.75 -7.13 -19.51
N ASP A 14 -35.59 -6.72 -18.24
CA ASP A 14 -34.41 -6.00 -17.77
C ASP A 14 -33.17 -6.90 -17.77
N GLU A 15 -33.31 -8.18 -17.41
CA GLU A 15 -32.22 -9.16 -17.45
C GLU A 15 -31.81 -9.49 -18.90
N ALA A 16 -32.77 -9.56 -19.84
CA ALA A 16 -32.47 -9.72 -21.26
C ALA A 16 -31.75 -8.49 -21.85
N MET A 17 -32.13 -7.25 -21.48
CA MET A 17 -31.44 -6.04 -21.93
C MET A 17 -30.01 -5.91 -21.36
N LEU A 18 -29.80 -6.34 -20.11
CA LEU A 18 -28.46 -6.44 -19.52
C LEU A 18 -27.61 -7.53 -20.18
N SER A 19 -28.21 -8.66 -20.58
CA SER A 19 -27.46 -9.70 -21.30
C SER A 19 -27.02 -9.27 -22.71
N VAL A 20 -27.87 -8.50 -23.41
CA VAL A 20 -27.61 -8.04 -24.79
C VAL A 20 -26.52 -6.96 -24.84
N THR A 21 -26.40 -6.16 -23.79
CA THR A 21 -25.31 -5.16 -23.68
C THR A 21 -23.97 -5.81 -23.37
N VAL A 22 -23.93 -6.87 -22.55
CA VAL A 22 -22.67 -7.57 -22.19
C VAL A 22 -22.17 -8.49 -23.31
N THR A 23 -23.05 -9.12 -24.09
CA THR A 23 -22.62 -9.97 -25.22
C THR A 23 -22.20 -9.16 -26.45
N GLY A 24 -22.80 -7.99 -26.67
CA GLY A 24 -22.40 -7.09 -27.77
C GLY A 24 -20.94 -6.62 -27.68
N ASP A 25 -20.48 -6.31 -26.47
CA ASP A 25 -19.12 -5.81 -26.24
C ASP A 25 -18.06 -6.92 -26.42
N ALA A 26 -18.34 -8.15 -25.99
CA ALA A 26 -17.41 -9.27 -26.13
C ALA A 26 -17.18 -9.69 -27.59
N GLU A 27 -18.20 -9.65 -28.44
CA GLU A 27 -18.06 -9.97 -29.88
C GLU A 27 -17.35 -8.86 -30.66
N LEU A 28 -17.52 -7.60 -30.24
CA LEU A 28 -16.79 -6.44 -30.77
C LEU A 28 -15.29 -6.50 -30.43
N GLU A 29 -14.94 -6.85 -29.18
CA GLU A 29 -13.54 -7.04 -28.75
C GLU A 29 -12.81 -8.14 -29.53
N HIS A 30 -13.50 -9.25 -29.83
CA HIS A 30 -12.90 -10.39 -30.53
C HIS A 30 -12.66 -10.10 -32.02
N LYS A 31 -13.40 -9.15 -32.62
CA LYS A 31 -13.31 -8.85 -34.06
C LYS A 31 -12.35 -7.71 -34.39
N HIS A 32 -12.11 -6.79 -33.45
CA HIS A 32 -11.27 -5.61 -33.66
C HIS A 32 -9.93 -5.62 -32.91
N GLY A 33 -9.65 -6.68 -32.12
CA GLY A 33 -8.61 -6.65 -31.11
C GLY A 33 -9.06 -5.77 -29.94
N ARG A 34 -8.57 -6.01 -28.72
CA ARG A 34 -8.77 -5.04 -27.64
C ARG A 34 -8.27 -3.70 -28.14
N MET A 35 -9.18 -2.75 -28.32
CA MET A 35 -8.78 -1.35 -28.34
C MET A 35 -8.32 -1.09 -26.92
N GLU A 36 -7.02 -1.24 -26.66
CA GLU A 36 -6.40 -0.75 -25.45
C GLU A 36 -6.85 0.70 -25.34
N HIS A 37 -7.72 0.96 -24.37
CA HIS A 37 -8.19 2.33 -24.17
C HIS A 37 -6.92 3.13 -23.84
N PRO A 38 -6.70 4.32 -24.41
CA PRO A 38 -5.51 5.13 -24.10
C PRO A 38 -5.41 5.55 -22.61
N LEU A 39 -6.32 5.07 -21.76
CA LEU A 39 -6.37 5.27 -20.31
C LEU A 39 -6.37 3.93 -19.54
N GLU A 40 -6.17 2.79 -20.20
CA GLU A 40 -6.18 1.48 -19.53
C GLU A 40 -4.99 1.40 -18.57
N GLY A 41 -5.25 1.53 -17.27
CA GLY A 41 -4.23 1.62 -16.21
C GLY A 41 -3.88 3.04 -15.76
N LEU A 42 -4.49 4.06 -16.35
CA LEU A 42 -4.33 5.47 -16.00
C LEU A 42 -5.43 5.86 -15.01
N ASP A 43 -5.03 6.13 -13.77
CA ASP A 43 -6.01 6.51 -12.75
C ASP A 43 -6.60 7.90 -13.09
N SER A 44 -7.89 8.09 -12.82
CA SER A 44 -8.61 9.33 -13.14
C SER A 44 -8.01 10.57 -12.44
N GLU A 45 -7.30 10.36 -11.34
CA GLU A 45 -6.71 11.40 -10.53
C GLU A 45 -5.41 11.94 -11.16
N SER A 46 -4.59 11.05 -11.70
CA SER A 46 -3.41 11.33 -12.52
C SER A 46 -3.81 12.11 -13.77
N LEU A 47 -4.91 11.73 -14.44
CA LEU A 47 -5.45 12.50 -15.56
C LEU A 47 -5.85 13.92 -15.14
N ALA A 48 -6.56 14.06 -14.01
CA ALA A 48 -6.94 15.36 -13.46
C ALA A 48 -5.72 16.25 -13.13
N SER A 49 -4.70 15.67 -12.50
CA SER A 49 -3.44 16.34 -12.17
C SER A 49 -2.65 16.79 -13.40
N PHE A 50 -2.58 15.92 -14.42
CA PHE A 50 -1.97 16.25 -15.70
C PHE A 50 -2.68 17.41 -16.38
N ASN A 51 -4.02 17.32 -16.49
CA ASN A 51 -4.83 18.35 -17.13
C ASN A 51 -4.78 19.67 -16.36
N LEU A 52 -4.75 19.66 -15.03
CA LEU A 52 -4.53 20.87 -14.24
C LEU A 52 -3.22 21.56 -14.65
N ARG A 53 -2.11 20.80 -14.67
CA ARG A 53 -0.79 21.34 -15.03
C ARG A 53 -0.78 21.88 -16.45
N ARG A 54 -1.40 21.17 -17.40
CA ARG A 54 -1.51 21.56 -18.81
C ARG A 54 -2.33 22.85 -18.95
N ILE A 55 -3.57 22.86 -18.46
CA ILE A 55 -4.48 24.00 -18.55
C ILE A 55 -3.87 25.24 -17.89
N ARG A 56 -3.25 25.09 -16.70
CA ARG A 56 -2.56 26.19 -16.05
C ARG A 56 -1.47 26.79 -16.94
N LYS A 57 -0.64 25.95 -17.57
CA LYS A 57 0.42 26.41 -18.47
C LYS A 57 -0.14 27.09 -19.72
N GLU A 58 -1.20 26.55 -20.31
CA GLU A 58 -1.91 27.15 -21.46
C GLU A 58 -2.44 28.55 -21.12
N LEU A 59 -2.95 28.74 -19.90
CA LEU A 59 -3.42 30.03 -19.40
C LEU A 59 -2.30 30.98 -18.93
N GLY A 60 -1.03 30.55 -19.00
CA GLY A 60 0.12 31.34 -18.53
C GLY A 60 0.10 31.65 -17.03
N MET A 61 -0.60 30.83 -16.23
CA MET A 61 -0.77 31.07 -14.81
C MET A 61 0.30 30.36 -13.96
N SER A 62 0.74 31.03 -12.91
CA SER A 62 1.54 30.43 -11.85
C SER A 62 0.64 29.72 -10.82
N GLN A 63 1.21 28.77 -10.08
CA GLN A 63 0.50 28.09 -8.99
C GLN A 63 0.09 29.08 -7.89
N GLN A 64 0.91 30.10 -7.62
CA GLN A 64 0.60 31.16 -6.65
C GLN A 64 -0.61 31.98 -7.13
N GLN A 65 -0.69 32.31 -8.42
CA GLN A 65 -1.84 33.04 -8.97
C GLN A 65 -3.15 32.26 -8.82
N ILE A 66 -3.11 30.93 -8.95
CA ILE A 66 -4.29 30.09 -8.67
C ILE A 66 -4.66 30.20 -7.19
N ALA A 67 -3.69 30.03 -6.27
CA ALA A 67 -3.92 30.14 -4.83
C ALA A 67 -4.54 31.50 -4.44
N ASP A 68 -3.99 32.59 -4.98
CA ASP A 68 -4.48 33.96 -4.73
C ASP A 68 -5.90 34.16 -5.26
N ARG A 69 -6.20 33.63 -6.45
CA ARG A 69 -7.56 33.69 -7.02
C ARG A 69 -8.57 32.90 -6.20
N ILE A 70 -8.21 31.71 -5.74
CA ILE A 70 -9.07 30.91 -4.84
C ILE A 70 -9.39 31.70 -3.58
N ALA A 71 -8.36 32.29 -2.94
CA ALA A 71 -8.54 33.09 -1.73
C ALA A 71 -9.43 34.31 -1.97
N LYS A 72 -9.30 34.98 -3.13
CA LYS A 72 -10.10 36.16 -3.50
C LYS A 72 -11.56 35.82 -3.82
N GLN A 73 -11.79 34.74 -4.58
CA GLN A 73 -13.14 34.35 -5.01
C GLN A 73 -13.93 33.65 -3.90
N ARG A 74 -13.25 32.96 -2.97
CA ARG A 74 -13.86 32.21 -1.88
C ARG A 74 -13.22 32.55 -0.52
N PRO A 75 -13.41 33.78 0.00
CA PRO A 75 -12.74 34.25 1.23
C PRO A 75 -13.05 33.41 2.49
N GLY A 76 -14.16 32.67 2.53
CA GLY A 76 -14.50 31.70 3.58
C GLY A 76 -14.43 30.23 3.15
N GLY A 77 -13.94 29.96 1.95
CA GLY A 77 -13.92 28.61 1.37
C GLY A 77 -12.60 27.87 1.60
N VAL A 78 -12.36 26.90 0.71
CA VAL A 78 -11.12 26.14 0.66
C VAL A 78 -9.94 27.08 0.45
N LYS A 79 -8.89 26.92 1.27
CA LYS A 79 -7.62 27.62 1.12
C LYS A 79 -6.57 26.63 0.64
N LEU A 80 -5.98 26.92 -0.53
CA LEU A 80 -4.87 26.17 -1.08
C LEU A 80 -3.65 27.07 -1.16
N SER A 81 -2.51 26.58 -0.67
CA SER A 81 -1.21 27.21 -0.90
C SER A 81 -0.64 26.80 -2.25
N GLN A 82 0.33 27.58 -2.76
CA GLN A 82 1.09 27.22 -3.96
C GLN A 82 1.66 25.79 -3.88
N THR A 83 2.24 25.43 -2.74
CA THR A 83 2.84 24.10 -2.53
C THR A 83 1.80 22.98 -2.59
N GLN A 84 0.57 23.21 -2.10
CA GLN A 84 -0.50 22.22 -2.19
C GLN A 84 -0.92 22.00 -3.65
N ILE A 85 -1.07 23.08 -4.43
CA ILE A 85 -1.37 22.99 -5.87
C ILE A 85 -0.25 22.26 -6.60
N ALA A 86 1.02 22.54 -6.27
CA ALA A 86 2.17 21.85 -6.84
C ALA A 86 2.21 20.34 -6.52
N LYS A 87 1.69 19.93 -5.36
CA LYS A 87 1.55 18.50 -4.99
C LYS A 87 0.40 17.85 -5.75
N ILE A 88 -0.73 18.55 -5.90
CA ILE A 88 -1.87 18.09 -6.71
C ILE A 88 -1.42 17.88 -8.15
N GLU A 89 -0.77 18.86 -8.78
CA GLU A 89 -0.25 18.75 -10.16
C GLU A 89 0.73 17.57 -10.38
N ARG A 90 1.40 17.10 -9.32
CA ARG A 90 2.34 15.98 -9.37
C ARG A 90 1.72 14.63 -8.99
N GLY A 91 0.44 14.60 -8.63
CA GLY A 91 -0.24 13.39 -8.15
C GLY A 91 0.18 12.93 -6.74
N GLU A 92 0.99 13.73 -6.02
CA GLU A 92 1.46 13.40 -4.67
C GLU A 92 0.41 13.66 -3.59
N ARG A 93 -0.64 14.42 -3.94
CA ARG A 93 -1.75 14.73 -3.06
C ARG A 93 -3.05 14.44 -3.80
N PRO A 94 -3.98 13.68 -3.17
CA PRO A 94 -5.24 13.40 -3.79
C PRO A 94 -6.14 14.65 -3.87
N TRP A 95 -7.00 14.70 -4.88
CA TRP A 95 -8.00 15.73 -5.08
C TRP A 95 -9.16 15.55 -4.11
N ARG A 96 -9.51 16.63 -3.42
CA ARG A 96 -10.81 16.75 -2.76
C ARG A 96 -11.79 17.46 -3.69
N LEU A 97 -13.05 17.04 -3.70
CA LEU A 97 -14.07 17.63 -4.58
C LEU A 97 -14.20 19.15 -4.39
N ASN A 98 -14.15 19.63 -3.15
CA ASN A 98 -14.20 21.06 -2.86
C ASN A 98 -12.96 21.83 -3.36
N GLU A 99 -11.77 21.22 -3.30
CA GLU A 99 -10.53 21.75 -3.89
C GLU A 99 -10.65 21.81 -5.41
N MET A 100 -11.18 20.75 -6.03
CA MET A 100 -11.38 20.65 -7.48
C MET A 100 -12.26 21.78 -8.03
N THR A 101 -13.44 21.97 -7.43
CA THR A 101 -14.34 23.06 -7.84
C THR A 101 -13.75 24.45 -7.59
N ALA A 102 -12.91 24.61 -6.55
CA ALA A 102 -12.25 25.88 -6.27
C ALA A 102 -11.17 26.19 -7.32
N ILE A 103 -10.35 25.19 -7.67
CA ILE A 103 -9.33 25.33 -8.71
C ILE A 103 -9.98 25.59 -10.08
N ALA A 104 -11.04 24.85 -10.43
CA ALA A 104 -11.78 25.09 -11.69
C ALA A 104 -12.30 26.53 -11.78
N GLY A 105 -12.91 27.05 -10.70
CA GLY A 105 -13.38 28.44 -10.66
C GLY A 105 -12.25 29.49 -10.74
N ALA A 106 -11.07 29.19 -10.19
CA ALA A 106 -9.91 30.08 -10.31
C ALA A 106 -9.32 30.13 -11.72
N LEU A 107 -9.45 29.03 -12.47
CA LEU A 107 -9.03 28.88 -13.87
C LEU A 107 -10.11 29.31 -14.87
N ASP A 108 -11.33 29.60 -14.41
CA ASP A 108 -12.50 29.94 -15.23
C ASP A 108 -12.88 28.85 -16.23
N ILE A 109 -12.86 27.59 -15.77
CA ILE A 109 -13.23 26.40 -16.53
C ILE A 109 -14.29 25.57 -15.80
N MET A 110 -14.93 24.65 -16.51
CA MET A 110 -15.73 23.60 -15.87
C MET A 110 -14.84 22.51 -15.28
N TRP A 111 -15.26 21.94 -14.15
CA TRP A 111 -14.42 20.98 -13.40
C TRP A 111 -14.22 19.66 -14.17
N ASP A 112 -15.15 19.30 -15.08
CA ASP A 112 -15.02 18.11 -15.92
C ASP A 112 -13.87 18.23 -16.93
N GLU A 113 -13.39 19.44 -17.24
CA GLU A 113 -12.21 19.65 -18.09
C GLU A 113 -10.94 18.98 -17.54
N PHE A 114 -10.85 18.74 -16.22
CA PHE A 114 -9.74 17.98 -15.64
C PHE A 114 -9.74 16.51 -16.10
N PHE A 115 -10.89 15.96 -16.50
CA PHE A 115 -11.02 14.56 -16.90
C PHE A 115 -11.10 14.38 -18.42
N ARG A 116 -11.03 15.45 -19.20
CA ARG A 116 -11.12 15.37 -20.66
C ARG A 116 -9.80 14.89 -21.26
N VAL A 117 -9.90 13.90 -22.13
CA VAL A 117 -8.83 13.47 -23.03
C VAL A 117 -8.94 14.27 -24.32
N ARG A 118 -7.88 14.97 -24.73
CA ARG A 118 -7.85 15.65 -26.03
C ARG A 118 -7.15 14.76 -27.06
N PRO A 119 -7.69 14.64 -28.29
CA PRO A 119 -7.00 13.93 -29.37
C PRO A 119 -5.63 14.55 -29.65
N GLY A 120 -4.59 13.73 -29.73
CA GLY A 120 -3.22 14.16 -30.05
C GLY A 120 -2.37 14.58 -28.85
N ASP A 121 -2.90 14.56 -27.63
CA ASP A 121 -2.09 14.69 -26.42
C ASP A 121 -1.15 13.49 -26.30
N ASP A 122 0.14 13.76 -26.04
CA ASP A 122 1.12 12.72 -25.74
C ASP A 122 1.04 12.37 -24.25
N PHE A 123 0.36 11.26 -23.96
CA PHE A 123 0.21 10.72 -22.62
C PHE A 123 1.40 9.85 -22.17
N THR A 124 2.43 9.66 -22.99
CA THR A 124 3.60 8.84 -22.63
C THR A 124 4.25 9.33 -21.34
N LEU A 125 4.39 10.65 -21.19
CA LEU A 125 4.93 11.23 -19.94
C LEU A 125 3.98 11.02 -18.75
N LEU A 126 2.67 11.01 -18.98
CA LEU A 126 1.68 10.74 -17.95
C LEU A 126 1.74 9.28 -17.49
N ASP A 127 1.89 8.34 -18.42
CA ASP A 127 2.07 6.91 -18.11
C ASP A 127 3.34 6.66 -17.29
N VAL A 128 4.44 7.30 -17.68
CA VAL A 128 5.71 7.24 -16.93
C VAL A 128 5.56 7.85 -15.54
N ASP A 129 4.91 9.01 -15.41
CA ASP A 129 4.66 9.64 -14.11
C ASP A 129 3.73 8.78 -13.23
N ALA A 130 2.68 8.19 -13.79
CA ALA A 130 1.78 7.29 -13.09
C ALA A 130 2.50 6.00 -12.64
N ALA A 131 3.36 5.42 -13.50
CA ALA A 131 4.22 4.30 -13.14
C ALA A 131 5.21 4.68 -12.02
N ARG A 132 5.82 5.87 -12.09
CA ARG A 132 6.72 6.39 -11.04
C ARG A 132 6.00 6.52 -9.70
N LEU A 133 4.81 7.12 -9.68
CA LEU A 133 4.02 7.28 -8.44
C LEU A 133 3.60 5.93 -7.85
N ARG A 134 3.21 4.95 -8.68
CA ARG A 134 2.93 3.58 -8.24
C ARG A 134 4.17 2.93 -7.62
N TYR A 135 5.33 3.10 -8.26
CA TYR A 135 6.61 2.61 -7.74
C TYR A 135 6.98 3.27 -6.39
N GLU A 136 6.88 4.60 -6.29
CA GLU A 136 7.17 5.34 -5.04
C GLU A 136 6.24 4.90 -3.90
N ARG A 137 4.95 4.70 -4.20
CA ARG A 137 3.99 4.17 -3.23
C ARG A 137 4.32 2.75 -2.80
N ALA A 138 4.66 1.86 -3.74
CA ALA A 138 5.05 0.49 -3.43
C ALA A 138 6.31 0.46 -2.55
N LYS A 139 7.30 1.32 -2.86
CA LYS A 139 8.51 1.48 -2.07
C LYS A 139 8.22 1.99 -0.65
N SER A 140 7.37 3.00 -0.51
CA SER A 140 6.96 3.49 0.82
C SER A 140 6.27 2.40 1.64
N LEU A 141 5.37 1.63 1.02
CA LEU A 141 4.70 0.50 1.69
C LEU A 141 5.68 -0.60 2.11
N GLU A 142 6.70 -0.88 1.30
CA GLU A 142 7.78 -1.80 1.65
C GLU A 142 8.59 -1.31 2.85
N GLU A 143 8.93 -0.01 2.89
CA GLU A 143 9.62 0.63 4.01
C GLU A 143 8.79 0.57 5.30
N ASP A 144 7.51 0.95 5.24
CA ASP A 144 6.57 0.88 6.36
C ASP A 144 6.42 -0.56 6.88
N ALA A 145 6.29 -1.54 5.96
CA ALA A 145 6.19 -2.95 6.32
C ALA A 145 7.47 -3.48 6.99
N ARG A 146 8.65 -3.02 6.54
CA ARG A 146 9.93 -3.35 7.18
C ARG A 146 10.02 -2.79 8.59
N ASP A 147 9.61 -1.55 8.79
CA ASP A 147 9.63 -0.92 10.11
C ASP A 147 8.65 -1.59 11.07
N ALA A 148 7.42 -1.85 10.62
CA ALA A 148 6.43 -2.61 11.38
C ALA A 148 6.94 -4.02 11.72
N TRP A 149 7.61 -4.69 10.79
CA TRP A 149 8.21 -6.00 11.04
C TRP A 149 9.33 -5.92 12.09
N ARG A 150 10.21 -4.89 12.04
CA ARG A 150 11.28 -4.69 13.04
C ARG A 150 10.70 -4.46 14.43
N GLU A 151 9.65 -3.64 14.53
CA GLU A 151 8.96 -3.38 15.80
C GLU A 151 8.30 -4.64 16.36
N ALA A 152 7.57 -5.38 15.52
CA ALA A 152 6.95 -6.64 15.90
C ALA A 152 7.98 -7.70 16.30
N ALA A 153 9.11 -7.78 15.59
CA ALA A 153 10.21 -8.66 15.94
C ALA A 153 10.81 -8.31 17.30
N ARG A 154 11.07 -7.02 17.57
CA ARG A 154 11.56 -6.56 18.87
C ARG A 154 10.58 -6.89 19.99
N ALA A 155 9.30 -6.57 19.81
CA ALA A 155 8.26 -6.86 20.80
C ALA A 155 8.17 -8.37 21.07
N ARG A 156 8.26 -9.21 20.03
CA ARG A 156 8.33 -10.66 20.19
C ARG A 156 9.54 -11.07 21.03
N TYR A 157 10.74 -10.55 20.75
CA TYR A 157 11.95 -10.85 21.52
C TYR A 157 11.83 -10.49 23.00
N GLU A 158 11.32 -9.30 23.31
CA GLU A 158 11.11 -8.86 24.69
C GLU A 158 10.16 -9.79 25.45
N ARG A 159 9.07 -10.22 24.81
CA ARG A 159 8.09 -11.15 25.40
C ARG A 159 8.62 -12.57 25.53
N GLU A 160 9.42 -13.02 24.56
CA GLU A 160 10.09 -14.31 24.63
C GLU A 160 11.09 -14.35 25.80
N GLU A 161 11.89 -13.30 25.98
CA GLU A 161 12.82 -13.17 27.11
C GLU A 161 12.08 -13.17 28.46
N GLU A 162 11.01 -12.39 28.58
CA GLU A 162 10.16 -12.38 29.78
C GLU A 162 9.60 -13.78 30.08
N PHE A 163 9.08 -14.47 29.06
CA PHE A 163 8.56 -15.83 29.17
C PHE A 163 9.62 -16.83 29.65
N LEU A 164 10.82 -16.79 29.06
CA LEU A 164 11.92 -17.70 29.41
C LEU A 164 12.43 -17.46 30.83
N ARG A 165 12.58 -16.20 31.25
CA ARG A 165 12.98 -15.88 32.64
C ARG A 165 11.94 -16.32 33.65
N LEU A 166 10.65 -16.08 33.37
CA LEU A 166 9.58 -16.53 34.24
C LEU A 166 9.56 -18.07 34.36
N ALA A 167 9.75 -18.78 33.25
CA ALA A 167 9.88 -20.23 33.26
C ALA A 167 11.08 -20.70 34.10
N ALA A 168 12.25 -20.08 33.91
CA ALA A 168 13.47 -20.39 34.65
C ALA A 168 13.32 -20.14 36.16
N LYS A 169 12.74 -19.00 36.54
CA LYS A 169 12.41 -18.65 37.94
C LYS A 169 11.55 -19.71 38.64
N HIS A 170 10.68 -20.37 37.88
CA HIS A 170 9.80 -21.42 38.40
C HIS A 170 10.28 -22.84 38.10
N ASP A 171 11.50 -23.00 37.56
CA ASP A 171 12.08 -24.29 37.15
C ASP A 171 11.18 -25.11 36.21
N VAL A 172 10.43 -24.42 35.33
CA VAL A 172 9.48 -25.04 34.40
C VAL A 172 10.12 -25.27 33.04
N GLN A 173 10.65 -26.47 32.83
CA GLN A 173 11.11 -26.89 31.51
C GLN A 173 9.94 -27.53 30.72
N SER A 174 9.29 -26.73 29.88
CA SER A 174 8.19 -27.21 29.02
C SER A 174 8.63 -27.32 27.56
N PRO A 175 7.90 -28.10 26.72
CA PRO A 175 8.16 -28.13 25.28
C PRO A 175 8.13 -26.74 24.62
N HIS A 176 7.35 -25.80 25.15
CA HIS A 176 7.24 -24.45 24.60
C HIS A 176 8.46 -23.60 24.93
N VAL A 177 9.07 -23.81 26.10
CA VAL A 177 10.33 -23.18 26.52
C VAL A 177 11.48 -23.67 25.63
N MET A 178 11.59 -24.99 25.45
CA MET A 178 12.63 -25.56 24.58
C MET A 178 12.48 -25.10 23.14
N PHE A 179 11.26 -25.10 22.62
CA PHE A 179 10.99 -24.59 21.27
C PHE A 179 11.34 -23.10 21.12
N ALA A 180 11.06 -22.26 22.11
CA ALA A 180 11.45 -20.85 22.07
C ALA A 180 12.98 -20.68 22.01
N LEU A 181 13.73 -21.45 22.80
CA LEU A 181 15.20 -21.45 22.80
C LEU A 181 15.79 -22.00 21.48
N GLU A 182 15.20 -23.06 20.91
CA GLU A 182 15.57 -23.58 19.60
C GLU A 182 15.36 -22.53 18.50
N MET A 183 14.22 -21.82 18.52
CA MET A 183 13.91 -20.76 17.57
C MET A 183 14.87 -19.57 17.70
N ARG A 184 15.30 -19.24 18.93
CA ARG A 184 16.32 -18.22 19.19
C ARG A 184 17.65 -18.59 18.55
N TRP A 185 18.08 -19.85 18.68
CA TRP A 185 19.28 -20.36 18.01
C TRP A 185 19.18 -20.25 16.48
N MET A 186 18.07 -20.70 15.90
CA MET A 186 17.87 -20.65 14.45
C MET A 186 17.93 -19.22 13.92
N HIS A 187 17.38 -18.27 14.67
CA HIS A 187 17.48 -16.87 14.28
C HIS A 187 18.90 -16.34 14.37
N GLN A 188 19.63 -16.63 15.44
CA GLN A 188 21.02 -16.21 15.59
C GLN A 188 21.89 -16.79 14.47
N ALA A 189 21.77 -18.09 14.20
CA ALA A 189 22.46 -18.74 13.11
C ALA A 189 22.11 -18.14 11.73
N TYR A 190 20.86 -17.73 11.53
CA TYR A 190 20.45 -17.04 10.31
C TYR A 190 21.07 -15.63 10.19
N VAL A 191 21.07 -14.85 11.28
CA VAL A 191 21.67 -13.50 11.30
C VAL A 191 23.17 -13.58 11.05
N ASP A 192 23.87 -14.51 11.70
CA ASP A 192 25.31 -14.70 11.51
C ASP A 192 25.63 -15.12 10.06
N LYS A 193 24.86 -16.06 9.49
CA LYS A 193 25.02 -16.48 8.09
C LYS A 193 24.61 -15.42 7.08
N ALA A 194 23.71 -14.49 7.42
CA ALA A 194 23.35 -13.38 6.54
C ALA A 194 24.44 -12.28 6.52
N GLN A 195 25.32 -12.24 7.52
CA GLN A 195 26.48 -11.35 7.56
C GLN A 195 27.68 -11.93 6.79
N GLU A 196 27.80 -13.25 6.74
CA GLU A 196 28.72 -13.94 5.85
C GLU A 196 28.13 -14.00 4.43
N ASP A 197 28.94 -13.88 3.38
CA ASP A 197 28.47 -13.98 1.98
C ASP A 197 27.49 -15.16 1.84
N LEU A 198 26.29 -14.91 1.28
CA LEU A 198 25.14 -15.82 1.08
C LEU A 198 25.50 -17.11 0.30
N LYS A 199 26.40 -17.91 0.86
CA LYS A 199 26.67 -19.26 0.40
C LYS A 199 25.51 -20.10 0.91
N TYR A 200 24.83 -20.74 -0.03
CA TYR A 200 23.74 -21.65 0.26
C TYR A 200 24.13 -22.58 1.41
N ASP A 201 23.31 -22.57 2.45
CA ASP A 201 23.51 -23.39 3.62
C ASP A 201 23.26 -24.87 3.26
N THR A 202 24.34 -25.60 3.00
CA THR A 202 24.30 -27.03 2.66
C THR A 202 24.17 -27.92 3.89
N GLU A 203 24.04 -27.35 5.09
CA GLU A 203 23.92 -28.13 6.31
C GLU A 203 22.59 -28.89 6.34
N ASP A 204 22.66 -30.20 6.60
CA ASP A 204 21.50 -31.08 6.67
C ASP A 204 20.55 -30.71 7.84
N LEU A 205 19.25 -30.93 7.62
CA LEU A 205 18.19 -30.56 8.57
C LEU A 205 18.33 -31.25 9.93
N GLU A 206 18.74 -32.51 9.98
CA GLU A 206 18.91 -33.24 11.24
C GLU A 206 20.10 -32.69 12.03
N THR A 207 21.15 -32.27 11.34
CA THR A 207 22.29 -31.62 11.97
C THR A 207 21.89 -30.28 12.60
N ARG A 208 21.06 -29.49 11.92
CA ARG A 208 20.54 -28.21 12.46
C ARG A 208 19.64 -28.44 13.67
N LYS A 209 18.72 -29.40 13.61
CA LYS A 209 17.86 -29.74 14.76
C LYS A 209 18.68 -30.14 15.98
N ARG A 210 19.70 -31.00 15.79
CA ARG A 210 20.57 -31.41 16.90
C ARG A 210 21.27 -30.21 17.55
N LYS A 211 21.87 -29.32 16.75
CA LYS A 211 22.54 -28.11 17.26
C LYS A 211 21.57 -27.17 17.98
N ALA A 212 20.35 -27.00 17.46
CA ALA A 212 19.31 -26.20 18.09
C ALA A 212 18.94 -26.76 19.48
N ASN A 213 18.76 -28.08 19.59
CA ASN A 213 18.44 -28.75 20.86
C ASN A 213 19.59 -28.64 21.87
N GLU A 214 20.83 -28.85 21.42
CA GLU A 214 22.03 -28.71 22.26
C GLU A 214 22.15 -27.28 22.81
N PHE A 215 21.97 -26.27 21.95
CA PHE A 215 21.94 -24.87 22.36
C PHE A 215 20.81 -24.61 23.36
N ALA A 216 19.60 -25.08 23.06
CA ALA A 216 18.44 -24.84 23.92
C ALA A 216 18.66 -25.41 25.33
N GLN A 217 19.27 -26.59 25.44
CA GLN A 217 19.58 -27.19 26.73
C GLN A 217 20.64 -26.39 27.51
N GLN A 218 21.73 -25.99 26.86
CA GLN A 218 22.78 -25.17 27.48
C GLN A 218 22.24 -23.82 27.97
N GLU A 219 21.36 -23.22 27.17
CA GLU A 219 20.85 -21.90 27.46
C GLU A 219 19.77 -21.90 28.53
N TRP A 220 18.97 -22.97 28.59
CA TRP A 220 18.10 -23.24 29.74
C TRP A 220 18.90 -23.36 31.04
N GLU A 221 19.98 -24.14 31.05
CA GLU A 221 20.84 -24.31 32.23
C GLU A 221 21.47 -22.99 32.68
N ARG A 222 21.86 -22.11 31.73
CA ARG A 222 22.35 -20.77 32.03
C ARG A 222 21.28 -19.92 32.71
N LEU A 223 20.09 -19.81 32.10
CA LEU A 223 18.99 -19.00 32.65
C LEU A 223 18.53 -19.49 34.03
N ALA A 224 18.41 -20.81 34.22
CA ALA A 224 18.02 -21.39 35.49
C ALA A 224 19.04 -21.12 36.61
N ARG A 225 20.33 -21.03 36.27
CA ARG A 225 21.37 -20.63 37.23
C ARG A 225 21.29 -19.14 37.56
N GLU A 226 21.15 -18.28 36.56
CA GLU A 226 21.05 -16.82 36.74
C GLU A 226 19.85 -16.43 37.63
N GLU A 227 18.70 -17.06 37.44
CA GLU A 227 17.51 -16.80 38.27
C GLU A 227 17.62 -17.38 39.70
N LYS A 228 18.42 -18.43 39.91
CA LYS A 228 18.73 -18.92 41.26
C LYS A 228 19.64 -17.94 42.00
N GLU A 229 20.68 -17.43 41.32
CA GLU A 229 21.62 -16.46 41.88
C GLU A 229 20.95 -15.12 42.20
N SER A 230 19.98 -14.66 41.40
CA SER A 230 19.27 -13.40 41.63
C SER A 230 18.16 -13.48 42.70
N GLY A 231 17.70 -14.69 43.06
CA GLY A 231 16.68 -14.90 44.10
C GLY A 231 17.23 -14.96 45.53
N ASP A 232 18.54 -15.10 45.69
CA ASP A 232 19.24 -15.20 46.98
C ASP A 232 19.74 -13.83 47.51
N GLU A 233 19.63 -12.75 46.72
CA GLU A 233 19.93 -11.34 47.09
C GLU A 233 18.70 -10.57 47.62
#